data_AF-A0A662I038-F1
#
_entry.id   AF-A0A662I038-F1
#
_cell.length_a   1.000
_cell.length_b   1.000
_cell.length_c   1.000
_cell.angle_alpha   90.00
_cell.angle_beta   90.00
_cell.angle_gamma   90.00
#
_symmetry.space_group_name_H-M   'P 1'
#
loop_
_entity.id
_entity.type
_entity.pdbx_description
1 polymer ?
#
loop_
_entity_poly.entity_id
_entity_poly.type
_entity_poly.pdbx_seq_one_letter_code
_entity_poly.pdbx_strand_id
1 'polypeptide(L)'
;MSSPEDTLTLLGESRSAELCTLKSLNTSTRRYVDIILLAYRGKYNHSPSVVSYLSQFPSFSAKTKLLYILLLLIPKGFVATYSSLAKILSTHPRAVGALLARNPYPLIIPCHRVVRNDGSLGGYLSSQKYLHLKKKILTEEGVEIICNKVSSEKILTLNALLKLREKAARFLETSSCK
;
A
#
# COMPACT_ATOMS: atom_id res chain seq x y z
N MET A 1 15.66 31.18 -4.57
CA MET A 1 14.55 30.30 -5.00
C MET A 1 15.01 29.62 -6.26
N SER A 2 15.55 28.40 -6.15
CA SER A 2 16.01 27.61 -7.30
C SER A 2 14.82 26.97 -8.01
N SER A 3 14.88 26.93 -9.34
CA SER A 3 13.77 26.54 -10.20
C SER A 3 13.60 25.01 -10.25
N PRO A 4 12.40 24.49 -10.56
CA PRO A 4 12.16 23.05 -10.65
C PRO A 4 12.93 22.34 -11.79
N GLU A 5 13.52 23.07 -12.74
CA GLU A 5 14.35 22.46 -13.79
C GLU A 5 15.78 22.15 -13.33
N ASP A 6 16.30 22.88 -12.34
CA ASP A 6 17.65 22.66 -11.77
C ASP A 6 17.76 21.32 -11.02
N THR A 7 16.63 20.69 -10.69
CA THR A 7 16.60 19.41 -9.96
C THR A 7 16.83 18.21 -10.88
N LEU A 8 16.54 18.32 -12.19
CA LEU A 8 16.63 17.19 -13.11
C LEU A 8 18.08 16.91 -13.55
N THR A 9 18.91 17.95 -13.66
CA THR A 9 20.32 17.85 -14.07
C THR A 9 21.20 17.27 -12.96
N LEU A 10 20.89 17.55 -11.69
CA LEU A 10 21.57 16.99 -10.51
C LEU A 10 21.29 15.49 -10.27
N LEU A 11 20.28 14.93 -10.94
CA LEU A 11 19.98 13.49 -10.90
C LEU A 11 20.80 12.66 -11.90
N GLY A 12 21.51 13.32 -12.84
CA GLY A 12 22.33 12.66 -13.86
C GLY A 12 23.69 12.19 -13.33
N GLU A 13 24.41 13.06 -12.63
CA GLU A 13 25.73 12.77 -12.05
C GLU A 13 25.65 11.98 -10.74
N SER A 14 24.56 12.13 -9.97
CA SER A 14 24.35 11.40 -8.71
C SER A 14 23.95 9.93 -8.90
N ARG A 15 23.36 9.57 -10.04
CA ARG A 15 22.90 8.20 -10.34
C ARG A 15 24.03 7.18 -10.37
N SER A 16 25.20 7.53 -10.90
CA SER A 16 26.36 6.62 -11.00
C SER A 16 26.98 6.33 -9.63
N ALA A 17 27.07 7.34 -8.77
CA ALA A 17 27.53 7.20 -7.39
C ALA A 17 26.52 6.44 -6.50
N GLU A 18 25.22 6.74 -6.61
CA GLU A 18 24.16 6.00 -5.89
C GLU A 18 24.11 4.52 -6.31
N LEU A 19 24.23 4.22 -7.60
CA LEU A 19 24.29 2.85 -8.11
C LEU A 19 25.55 2.11 -7.65
N CYS A 20 26.68 2.81 -7.47
CA CYS A 20 27.91 2.25 -6.92
C CYS A 20 27.74 1.88 -5.45
N THR A 21 27.15 2.77 -4.65
CA THR A 21 26.85 2.55 -3.22
C THR A 21 25.84 1.42 -3.00
N LEU A 22 24.82 1.27 -3.86
CA LEU A 22 23.89 0.13 -3.78
C LEU A 22 24.54 -1.21 -4.14
N LYS A 23 25.54 -1.20 -5.03
CA LYS A 23 26.28 -2.40 -5.43
C LYS A 23 27.24 -2.90 -4.35
N SER A 24 27.72 -2.02 -3.47
CA SER A 24 28.62 -2.38 -2.36
C SER A 24 27.90 -2.93 -1.13
N LEU A 25 26.57 -2.84 -1.06
CA LEU A 25 25.78 -3.44 0.01
C LEU A 25 25.84 -4.97 -0.02
N ASN A 26 25.80 -5.59 1.15
CA ASN A 26 25.59 -7.03 1.24
C ASN A 26 24.24 -7.43 0.62
N THR A 27 24.14 -8.69 0.21
CA THR A 27 22.99 -9.19 -0.56
C THR A 27 21.65 -9.01 0.17
N SER A 28 21.62 -9.17 1.49
CA SER A 28 20.39 -9.04 2.29
C SER A 28 19.92 -7.59 2.36
N THR A 29 20.82 -6.65 2.64
CA THR A 29 20.51 -5.22 2.69
C THR A 29 20.08 -4.72 1.31
N ARG A 30 20.78 -5.13 0.24
CA ARG A 30 20.42 -4.77 -1.13
C ARG A 30 19.02 -5.24 -1.49
N ARG A 31 18.68 -6.50 -1.19
CA ARG A 31 17.32 -7.05 -1.41
C ARG A 31 16.26 -6.25 -0.66
N TYR A 32 16.53 -5.86 0.59
CA TYR A 32 15.61 -5.04 1.36
C TYR A 32 15.36 -3.68 0.69
N VAL A 33 16.44 -2.98 0.31
CA VAL A 33 16.34 -1.69 -0.40
C VAL A 33 15.60 -1.85 -1.73
N ASP A 34 15.89 -2.89 -2.51
CA ASP A 34 15.21 -3.18 -3.78
C ASP A 34 13.71 -3.37 -3.57
N ILE A 35 13.28 -4.10 -2.54
CA ILE A 35 11.87 -4.28 -2.20
C ILE A 35 11.20 -2.93 -1.90
N ILE A 36 11.84 -2.08 -1.07
CA ILE A 36 11.31 -0.76 -0.74
C ILE A 36 11.19 0.12 -1.99
N LEU A 37 12.21 0.13 -2.85
CA LEU A 37 12.21 0.90 -4.09
C LEU A 37 11.14 0.38 -5.07
N LEU A 38 10.97 -0.93 -5.20
CA LEU A 38 9.91 -1.53 -6.01
C LEU A 38 8.52 -1.15 -5.47
N ALA A 39 8.35 -1.16 -4.15
CA ALA A 39 7.07 -0.84 -3.52
C ALA A 39 6.74 0.65 -3.67
N TYR A 40 7.73 1.50 -3.48
CA TYR A 40 7.62 2.94 -3.73
C TYR A 40 7.29 3.24 -5.20
N ARG A 41 7.83 2.46 -6.14
CA ARG A 41 7.57 2.58 -7.59
C ARG A 41 6.22 2.00 -8.04
N GLY A 42 5.37 1.53 -7.13
CA GLY A 42 4.14 0.79 -7.46
C GLY A 42 4.36 -0.57 -8.14
N LYS A 43 5.61 -1.03 -8.24
CA LYS A 43 6.02 -2.25 -8.97
C LYS A 43 6.14 -3.49 -8.09
N TYR A 44 6.09 -3.36 -6.77
CA TYR A 44 6.18 -4.52 -5.86
C TYR A 44 4.97 -5.45 -5.97
N ASN A 45 5.21 -6.73 -6.22
CA ASN A 45 4.21 -7.79 -6.12
C ASN A 45 4.41 -8.50 -4.78
N HIS A 46 3.39 -8.49 -3.93
CA HIS A 46 3.50 -9.03 -2.58
C HIS A 46 3.77 -10.53 -2.62
N SER A 47 4.86 -10.97 -1.98
CA SER A 47 5.18 -12.38 -1.84
C SER A 47 4.17 -13.08 -0.91
N PRO A 48 3.80 -14.36 -1.17
CA PRO A 48 3.03 -15.17 -0.23
C PRO A 48 3.63 -15.23 1.17
N SER A 49 4.96 -15.09 1.30
CA SER A 49 5.64 -15.05 2.61
C SER A 49 5.19 -13.88 3.49
N VAL A 50 4.82 -12.74 2.90
CA VAL A 50 4.29 -11.58 3.65
C VAL A 50 2.93 -11.92 4.26
N VAL A 51 2.06 -12.60 3.52
CA VAL A 51 0.75 -13.03 4.02
C VAL A 51 0.92 -13.99 5.20
N SER A 52 1.81 -14.97 5.06
CA SER A 52 2.15 -15.91 6.14
C SER A 52 2.65 -15.18 7.38
N TYR A 53 3.61 -14.26 7.22
CA TYR A 53 4.15 -13.46 8.32
C TYR A 53 3.06 -12.66 9.05
N LEU A 54 2.21 -11.94 8.32
CA LEU A 54 1.15 -11.12 8.92
C LEU A 54 0.10 -11.96 9.64
N SER A 55 -0.21 -13.15 9.12
CA SER A 55 -1.19 -14.05 9.74
C SER A 55 -0.75 -14.55 11.13
N GLN A 56 0.57 -14.74 11.33
CA GLN A 56 1.16 -15.25 12.56
C GLN A 56 1.57 -14.13 13.54
N PHE A 57 1.49 -12.86 13.12
CA PHE A 57 1.98 -11.74 13.93
C PHE A 57 1.17 -11.59 15.24
N PRO A 58 1.79 -11.72 16.43
CA PRO A 58 1.05 -11.86 17.70
C PRO A 58 0.34 -10.57 18.12
N SER A 59 0.94 -9.40 17.86
CA SER A 59 0.40 -8.11 18.30
C SER A 59 -0.75 -7.58 17.44
N PHE A 60 -1.14 -8.29 16.37
CA PHE A 60 -2.26 -7.88 15.51
C PHE A 60 -3.55 -8.60 15.90
N SER A 61 -4.61 -7.82 16.12
CA SER A 61 -5.96 -8.38 16.27
C SER A 61 -6.37 -9.16 15.02
N ALA A 62 -7.29 -10.11 15.14
CA ALA A 62 -7.85 -10.84 14.00
C ALA A 62 -8.37 -9.91 12.89
N LYS A 63 -9.00 -8.79 13.29
CA LYS A 63 -9.49 -7.75 12.37
C LYS A 63 -8.36 -7.02 11.65
N THR A 64 -7.27 -6.72 12.36
CA THR A 64 -6.06 -6.10 11.78
C THR A 64 -5.41 -7.02 10.76
N LYS A 65 -5.24 -8.30 11.11
CA LYS A 65 -4.69 -9.33 10.21
C LYS A 65 -5.53 -9.45 8.93
N LEU A 66 -6.85 -9.55 9.09
CA LEU A 66 -7.78 -9.63 7.95
C LEU A 66 -7.70 -8.38 7.07
N LEU A 67 -7.69 -7.17 7.66
CA LEU A 67 -7.54 -5.93 6.90
C LEU A 67 -6.23 -5.90 6.11
N TYR A 68 -5.09 -6.22 6.73
CA TYR A 68 -3.80 -6.14 6.04
C TYR A 68 -3.68 -7.17 4.92
N ILE A 69 -4.14 -8.41 5.14
CA ILE A 69 -4.18 -9.43 4.08
C ILE A 69 -5.11 -8.99 2.95
N LEU A 70 -6.28 -8.43 3.28
CA LEU A 70 -7.22 -7.91 2.29
C LEU A 70 -6.58 -6.83 1.41
N LEU A 71 -5.79 -5.91 2.00
CA LEU A 71 -5.07 -4.88 1.23
C LEU A 71 -4.04 -5.48 0.27
N LEU A 72 -3.32 -6.52 0.69
CA LEU A 72 -2.35 -7.22 -0.17
C LEU A 72 -3.02 -7.89 -1.38
N LEU A 73 -4.31 -8.23 -1.25
CA LEU A 73 -5.11 -8.84 -2.31
C LEU A 73 -5.79 -7.83 -3.25
N ILE A 74 -5.85 -6.54 -2.89
CA ILE A 74 -6.34 -5.49 -3.80
C ILE A 74 -5.36 -5.39 -4.97
N PRO A 75 -5.80 -5.59 -6.23
CA PRO A 75 -4.91 -5.53 -7.37
C PRO A 75 -4.35 -4.13 -7.57
N LYS A 76 -3.13 -4.05 -8.13
CA LYS A 76 -2.55 -2.78 -8.59
C LYS A 76 -3.48 -2.13 -9.61
N GLY A 77 -3.53 -0.80 -9.57
CA GLY A 77 -4.43 -0.03 -10.42
C GLY A 77 -5.86 0.03 -9.89
N PHE A 78 -6.18 -0.61 -8.77
CA PHE A 78 -7.48 -0.53 -8.12
C PHE A 78 -7.35 -0.06 -6.67
N VAL A 79 -8.42 0.53 -6.17
CA VAL A 79 -8.50 1.05 -4.81
C VAL A 79 -9.78 0.56 -4.12
N ALA A 80 -9.78 0.57 -2.79
CA ALA A 80 -10.97 0.37 -1.99
C ALA A 80 -11.32 1.66 -1.23
N THR A 81 -12.56 1.78 -0.78
CA THR A 81 -12.96 2.92 0.06
C THR A 81 -12.92 2.56 1.54
N TYR A 82 -12.68 3.53 2.41
CA TYR A 82 -12.81 3.31 3.87
C TYR A 82 -14.18 2.75 4.25
N SER A 83 -15.25 3.20 3.58
CA SER A 83 -16.63 2.75 3.80
C SER A 83 -16.86 1.31 3.37
N SER A 84 -16.36 0.89 2.20
CA SER A 84 -16.49 -0.48 1.73
C SER A 84 -15.70 -1.45 2.61
N LEU A 85 -14.46 -1.12 2.96
CA LEU A 85 -13.66 -1.92 3.89
C LEU A 85 -14.31 -2.04 5.28
N ALA A 86 -14.93 -0.96 5.76
CA ALA A 86 -15.64 -0.96 7.03
C ALA A 86 -16.83 -1.94 7.03
N LYS A 87 -17.60 -1.98 5.94
CA LYS A 87 -18.68 -2.96 5.75
C LYS A 87 -18.14 -4.39 5.76
N ILE A 88 -17.07 -4.65 5.00
CA ILE A 88 -16.41 -5.96 4.89
C ILE A 88 -15.89 -6.48 6.25
N LEU A 89 -15.40 -5.57 7.08
CA LEU A 89 -14.84 -5.87 8.40
C LEU A 89 -15.85 -5.74 9.55
N SER A 90 -17.13 -5.46 9.25
CA SER A 90 -18.18 -5.20 10.25
C SER A 90 -17.74 -4.19 11.30
N THR A 91 -17.30 -3.00 10.84
CA THR A 91 -16.77 -1.93 11.69
C THR A 91 -17.12 -0.55 11.12
N HIS A 92 -16.63 0.52 11.75
CA HIS A 92 -16.83 1.90 11.28
C HIS A 92 -15.65 2.38 10.40
N PRO A 93 -15.88 3.23 9.37
CA PRO A 93 -14.80 3.76 8.51
C PRO A 93 -13.67 4.45 9.27
N ARG A 94 -14.00 5.16 10.35
CA ARG A 94 -12.98 5.78 11.24
C ARG A 94 -12.09 4.74 11.92
N ALA A 95 -12.64 3.58 12.28
CA ALA A 95 -11.88 2.49 12.86
C ALA A 95 -10.91 1.88 11.85
N VAL A 96 -11.33 1.73 10.58
CA VAL A 96 -10.42 1.35 9.48
C VAL A 96 -9.30 2.37 9.33
N GLY A 97 -9.64 3.67 9.34
CA GLY A 97 -8.64 4.75 9.32
C GLY A 97 -7.62 4.65 10.46
N ALA A 98 -8.07 4.38 11.68
CA ALA A 98 -7.19 4.20 12.84
C ALA A 98 -6.27 2.97 12.73
N LEU A 99 -6.76 1.86 12.17
CA LEU A 99 -5.95 0.66 11.93
C LEU A 99 -4.87 0.90 10.85
N LEU A 100 -5.20 1.66 9.81
CA LEU A 100 -4.24 2.02 8.75
C LEU A 100 -3.24 3.08 9.20
N ALA A 101 -3.64 3.99 10.08
CA ALA A 101 -2.77 4.98 10.71
C ALA A 101 -1.67 4.33 11.56
N ARG A 102 -1.94 3.15 12.11
CA ARG A 102 -1.00 2.35 12.92
C ARG A 102 -0.26 1.28 12.12
N ASN A 103 -0.32 1.32 10.79
CA ASN A 103 0.39 0.35 9.94
C ASN A 103 1.90 0.46 10.15
N PRO A 104 2.58 -0.56 10.73
CA PRO A 104 4.02 -0.51 10.95
C PRO A 104 4.83 -0.77 9.69
N TYR A 105 4.21 -1.25 8.61
CA TYR A 105 4.88 -1.55 7.33
C TYR A 105 4.22 -0.80 6.16
N PRO A 106 4.33 0.54 6.10
CA PRO A 106 3.98 1.28 4.90
C PRO A 106 4.69 0.75 3.66
N LEU A 107 4.09 0.93 2.47
CA LEU A 107 4.57 0.41 1.17
C LEU A 107 4.46 -1.11 1.02
N ILE A 108 4.85 -1.89 2.03
CA ILE A 108 4.71 -3.35 2.01
C ILE A 108 3.25 -3.75 2.15
N ILE A 109 2.54 -3.16 3.11
CA ILE A 109 1.08 -3.21 3.19
C ILE A 109 0.57 -1.99 2.40
N PRO A 110 -0.17 -2.18 1.28
CA PRO A 110 -0.50 -1.13 0.34
C PRO A 110 -1.68 -0.27 0.82
N CYS A 111 -1.52 0.38 1.98
CA CYS A 111 -2.56 1.24 2.56
C CYS A 111 -2.81 2.51 1.73
N HIS A 112 -1.93 2.84 0.77
CA HIS A 112 -2.17 3.88 -0.24
C HIS A 112 -3.35 3.57 -1.16
N ARG A 113 -3.75 2.29 -1.30
CA ARG A 113 -4.92 1.87 -2.08
C ARG A 113 -6.27 2.10 -1.40
N VAL A 114 -6.32 2.81 -0.26
CA VAL A 114 -7.57 3.11 0.44
C VAL A 114 -7.92 4.59 0.33
N VAL A 115 -9.09 4.91 -0.22
CA VAL A 115 -9.55 6.29 -0.48
C VAL A 115 -10.88 6.59 0.23
N ARG A 116 -11.32 7.85 0.23
CA ARG A 116 -12.64 8.24 0.75
C ARG A 116 -13.76 7.71 -0.15
N ASN A 117 -14.98 7.68 0.38
CA ASN A 117 -16.15 7.14 -0.33
C ASN A 117 -16.52 7.92 -1.60
N ASP A 118 -16.19 9.21 -1.65
CA ASP A 118 -16.42 10.10 -2.80
C ASP A 118 -15.30 10.04 -3.85
N GLY A 119 -14.37 9.08 -3.72
CA GLY A 119 -13.20 8.91 -4.58
C GLY A 119 -12.05 9.86 -4.25
N SER A 120 -12.21 10.82 -3.32
CA SER A 120 -11.08 11.67 -2.92
C SER A 120 -10.01 10.89 -2.15
N LEU A 121 -8.75 11.21 -2.40
CA LEU A 121 -7.63 10.41 -1.88
C LEU A 121 -7.64 10.29 -0.34
N GLY A 122 -7.97 11.36 0.39
CA GLY A 122 -7.77 11.43 1.84
C GLY A 122 -6.28 11.35 2.25
N GLY A 123 -5.99 11.43 3.55
CA GLY A 123 -4.61 11.47 4.04
C GLY A 123 -3.82 10.16 3.84
N TYR A 124 -2.52 10.21 4.15
CA TYR A 124 -1.59 9.07 4.09
C TYR A 124 -0.58 9.12 5.23
N LEU A 125 -0.18 7.96 5.77
CA LEU A 125 0.71 7.88 6.95
C LEU A 125 0.25 8.81 8.08
N SER A 126 -1.07 8.79 8.37
CA SER A 126 -1.70 9.61 9.41
C SER A 126 -1.62 11.13 9.21
N SER A 127 -1.22 11.62 8.02
CA SER A 127 -1.09 13.06 7.75
C SER A 127 -1.48 13.44 6.32
N GLN A 128 -1.90 14.70 6.12
CA GLN A 128 -2.08 15.27 4.78
C GLN A 128 -0.75 15.62 4.11
N LYS A 129 0.32 15.77 4.90
CA LYS A 129 1.67 16.10 4.39
C LYS A 129 2.18 15.07 3.38
N TYR A 130 1.83 13.80 3.57
CA TYR A 130 2.28 12.68 2.73
C TYR A 130 1.33 12.32 1.59
N LEU A 131 0.33 13.17 1.31
CA LEU A 131 -0.63 12.96 0.23
C LEU A 131 0.06 12.82 -1.14
N HIS A 132 1.12 13.59 -1.37
CA HIS A 132 1.90 13.54 -2.61
C HIS A 132 2.52 12.15 -2.85
N LEU A 133 2.97 11.44 -1.79
CA LEU A 133 3.49 10.08 -1.90
C LEU A 133 2.41 9.10 -2.33
N LYS A 134 1.23 9.18 -1.70
CA LYS A 134 0.07 8.36 -2.05
C LYS A 134 -0.33 8.55 -3.50
N LYS A 135 -0.42 9.81 -3.95
CA LYS A 135 -0.73 10.16 -5.34
C LYS A 135 0.30 9.54 -6.30
N LYS A 136 1.59 9.73 -6.03
CA LYS A 136 2.68 9.17 -6.86
C LYS A 136 2.57 7.66 -7.01
N ILE A 137 2.48 6.92 -5.90
CA ILE A 137 2.45 5.45 -5.92
C ILE A 137 1.22 4.95 -6.68
N LEU A 138 0.05 5.56 -6.45
CA LEU A 138 -1.18 5.22 -7.18
C LEU A 138 -1.06 5.50 -8.68
N THR A 139 -0.46 6.62 -9.07
CA THR A 139 -0.23 6.94 -10.48
C THR A 139 0.74 5.95 -11.13
N GLU A 140 1.81 5.54 -10.44
CA GLU A 140 2.73 4.49 -10.93
C GLU A 140 2.08 3.10 -11.00
N GLU A 141 1.04 2.85 -10.18
CA GLU A 141 0.19 1.65 -10.27
C GLU A 141 -0.86 1.74 -11.40
N GLY A 142 -0.93 2.85 -12.14
CA GLY A 142 -1.87 3.04 -13.25
C GLY A 142 -3.25 3.58 -12.83
N VAL A 143 -3.34 4.24 -11.68
CA VAL A 143 -4.57 4.93 -11.23
C VAL A 143 -4.52 6.40 -11.68
N GLU A 144 -5.47 6.78 -12.53
CA GLU A 144 -5.65 8.17 -12.92
C GLU A 144 -6.29 8.99 -11.78
N ILE A 145 -5.73 10.18 -11.52
CA ILE A 145 -6.13 11.05 -10.42
C ILE A 145 -6.30 12.49 -10.92
N ILE A 146 -7.55 12.95 -10.95
CA ILE A 146 -7.94 14.31 -11.35
C ILE A 146 -8.45 15.04 -10.11
N CYS A 147 -7.94 16.24 -9.83
CA CYS A 147 -8.35 17.04 -8.66
C CYS A 147 -8.34 16.26 -7.32
N ASN A 148 -7.32 15.41 -7.11
CA ASN A 148 -7.20 14.51 -5.95
C ASN A 148 -8.35 13.50 -5.78
N LYS A 149 -9.04 13.15 -6.86
CA LYS A 149 -10.04 12.09 -6.92
C LYS A 149 -9.62 11.00 -7.89
N VAL A 150 -9.85 9.75 -7.50
CA VAL A 150 -9.72 8.60 -8.40
C VAL A 150 -10.97 8.45 -9.26
N SER A 151 -10.82 7.91 -10.47
CA SER A 151 -11.97 7.47 -11.27
C SER A 151 -12.76 6.38 -10.54
N SER A 152 -14.09 6.45 -10.61
CA SER A 152 -15.00 5.46 -10.02
C SER A 152 -14.74 4.03 -10.55
N GLU A 153 -14.28 3.90 -11.78
CA GLU A 153 -13.95 2.62 -12.42
C GLU A 153 -12.80 1.88 -11.73
N LYS A 154 -11.91 2.63 -11.06
CA LYS A 154 -10.78 2.07 -10.31
C LYS A 154 -11.17 1.72 -8.87
N ILE A 155 -12.38 2.07 -8.42
CA ILE A 155 -12.87 1.74 -7.08
C ILE A 155 -13.52 0.37 -7.10
N LEU A 156 -13.00 -0.56 -6.30
CA LEU A 156 -13.57 -1.90 -6.16
C LEU A 156 -14.99 -1.86 -5.60
N THR A 157 -15.87 -2.65 -6.23
CA THR A 157 -17.23 -2.86 -5.74
C THR A 157 -17.24 -3.68 -4.46
N LEU A 158 -18.35 -3.60 -3.70
CA LEU A 158 -18.51 -4.39 -2.48
C LEU A 158 -18.44 -5.90 -2.76
N ASN A 159 -19.01 -6.36 -3.88
CA ASN A 159 -18.97 -7.76 -4.29
C ASN A 159 -17.55 -8.24 -4.61
N ALA A 160 -16.74 -7.39 -5.27
CA ALA A 160 -15.33 -7.71 -5.51
C ALA A 160 -14.57 -7.85 -4.18
N LEU A 161 -14.79 -6.93 -3.24
CA LEU A 161 -14.16 -6.98 -1.92
C LEU A 161 -14.62 -8.19 -1.07
N LEU A 162 -15.87 -8.64 -1.20
CA LEU A 162 -16.35 -9.86 -0.55
C LEU A 162 -15.58 -11.09 -1.02
N LYS A 163 -15.36 -11.22 -2.34
CA LYS A 163 -14.52 -12.30 -2.90
C LYS A 163 -13.08 -12.25 -2.38
N LEU A 164 -12.52 -11.05 -2.26
CA LEU A 164 -11.18 -10.88 -1.68
C LEU A 164 -11.15 -11.22 -0.18
N ARG A 165 -12.21 -10.90 0.57
CA ARG A 165 -12.37 -11.26 1.99
C ARG A 165 -12.39 -12.77 2.19
N GLU A 166 -13.14 -13.51 1.37
CA GLU A 166 -13.17 -14.97 1.42
C GLU A 166 -11.78 -15.56 1.16
N LYS A 167 -11.07 -15.03 0.16
CA LYS A 167 -9.68 -15.44 -0.12
C LYS A 167 -8.74 -15.12 1.05
N ALA A 168 -8.90 -13.96 1.69
CA ALA A 168 -8.12 -13.57 2.87
C ALA A 168 -8.40 -14.48 4.08
N ALA A 169 -9.66 -14.89 4.29
CA ALA A 169 -10.04 -15.79 5.38
C ALA A 169 -9.36 -17.16 5.26
N ARG A 170 -9.32 -17.74 4.05
CA ARG A 170 -8.61 -19.01 3.79
C ARG A 170 -7.14 -18.95 4.19
N PHE A 171 -6.45 -17.84 3.94
CA PHE A 171 -5.07 -17.67 4.37
C PHE A 171 -4.92 -17.68 5.89
N LEU A 172 -5.85 -17.09 6.63
CA LEU A 172 -5.83 -17.06 8.09
C LEU A 172 -6.11 -18.43 8.70
N GLU A 173 -7.00 -19.21 8.09
CA GLU A 173 -7.31 -20.59 8.49
C GLU A 173 -6.11 -21.51 8.31
N THR A 174 -5.42 -21.43 7.16
CA THR A 174 -4.23 -22.26 6.88
C THR A 174 -3.04 -22.00 7.81
N SER A 175 -2.96 -20.80 8.40
CA SER A 175 -1.87 -20.40 9.29
C SER A 175 -2.10 -20.75 10.76
N SER A 176 -3.32 -21.15 11.16
CA SER A 176 -3.61 -21.59 12.53
C SER A 176 -3.35 -23.09 12.75
N CYS A 177 -3.02 -23.83 11.70
CA CYS A 177 -2.87 -25.29 11.74
C CYS A 177 -1.40 -25.76 11.82
N LYS A 178 -0.51 -24.94 12.40
CA LYS A 178 0.91 -25.29 12.59
C LYS A 178 1.40 -24.88 13.97
#